data_AF-A0A1G9CB57-F1
#
_entry.id   AF-A0A1G9CB57-F1
#
_cell.length_a   1.000
_cell.length_b   1.000
_cell.length_c   1.000
_cell.angle_alpha   90.00
_cell.angle_beta   90.00
_cell.angle_gamma   90.00
#
_symmetry.space_group_name_H-M   'P 1'
#
loop_
_entity.id
_entity.type
_entity.pdbx_description
1 polymer ?
#
loop_
_entity_poly.entity_id
_entity_poly.type
_entity_poly.pdbx_seq_one_letter_code
_entity_poly.pdbx_strand_id
1 'polypeptide(L)' 'MSKEKTRKIGRDAKNGQFITVKEAKRRKATAVVETIKKK' A
#
# COMPACT_ATOMS: atom_id res chain seq x y z
N MET A 1 -0.70 26.15 2.15
CA MET A 1 -0.49 24.80 2.71
C MET A 1 -0.94 23.75 1.70
N SER A 2 -0.02 23.13 0.98
CA SER A 2 -0.31 22.00 0.08
C SER A 2 -0.60 20.77 0.93
N LYS A 3 -1.85 20.32 0.96
CA LYS A 3 -2.26 19.04 1.59
C LYS A 3 -1.58 17.92 0.79
N GLU A 4 -0.42 17.46 1.25
CA GLU A 4 0.27 16.30 0.67
C GLU A 4 -0.73 15.14 0.59
N LYS A 5 -1.11 14.75 -0.63
CA LYS A 5 -2.11 13.68 -0.84
C LYS A 5 -1.45 12.35 -0.52
N THR A 6 -1.56 11.91 0.73
CA THR A 6 -1.13 10.57 1.11
C THR A 6 -2.11 9.54 0.56
N ARG A 7 -1.61 8.49 -0.10
CA ARG A 7 -2.42 7.34 -0.52
C ARG A 7 -1.90 6.06 0.12
N LYS A 8 -2.82 5.19 0.53
CA LYS A 8 -2.48 3.83 1.00
C LYS A 8 -2.40 2.90 -0.20
N ILE A 9 -1.37 2.06 -0.24
CA ILE A 9 -1.20 1.02 -1.26
C ILE A 9 -0.86 -0.30 -0.58
N GLY A 10 -1.29 -1.42 -1.15
CA GLY A 10 -0.78 -2.71 -0.75
C GLY A 10 0.52 -3.00 -1.49
N ARG A 11 1.50 -3.59 -0.81
CA ARG A 11 2.69 -4.14 -1.44
C ARG A 11 2.82 -5.60 -1.02
N ASP A 12 2.85 -6.48 -1.98
CA ASP A 12 3.08 -7.89 -1.72
C ASP A 12 4.54 -8.11 -1.29
N ALA A 13 4.74 -8.77 -0.16
CA ALA A 13 6.04 -8.99 0.45
C ALA A 13 6.85 -10.09 -0.26
N LYS A 14 6.20 -10.96 -1.06
CA LYS A 14 6.90 -12.04 -1.76
C LYS A 14 7.55 -11.59 -3.05
N ASN A 15 6.87 -10.74 -3.82
CA ASN A 15 7.34 -10.33 -5.16
C ASN A 15 7.48 -8.81 -5.32
N GLY A 16 7.11 -8.02 -4.31
CA GLY A 16 7.19 -6.56 -4.36
C GLY A 16 6.13 -5.90 -5.26
N GLN A 17 5.15 -6.64 -5.78
CA GLN A 17 4.09 -6.08 -6.61
C GLN A 17 3.17 -5.17 -5.78
N PHE A 18 2.74 -4.09 -6.40
CA PHE A 18 1.73 -3.23 -5.84
C PHE A 18 0.35 -3.83 -6.05
N ILE A 19 -0.31 -4.14 -4.94
CA ILE A 19 -1.67 -4.66 -4.92
C ILE A 19 -2.61 -3.65 -4.26
N THR A 20 -3.91 -3.85 -4.41
CA THR A 20 -4.87 -2.97 -3.74
C THR A 20 -4.80 -3.15 -2.23
N VAL A 21 -5.13 -2.08 -1.47
CA VAL A 21 -5.19 -2.17 0.00
C VAL A 21 -6.19 -3.23 0.46
N LYS A 22 -7.27 -3.45 -0.30
CA LYS A 22 -8.26 -4.49 0.00
C LYS A 22 -7.63 -5.88 -0.11
N GLU A 23 -6.84 -6.12 -1.14
CA GLU A 23 -6.15 -7.38 -1.35
C GLU A 23 -5.03 -7.60 -0.31
N ALA A 24 -4.26 -6.57 0.01
CA ALA A 24 -3.27 -6.63 1.09
C ALA A 24 -3.91 -6.91 2.46
N LYS A 25 -5.07 -6.32 2.74
CA LYS A 25 -5.85 -6.61 3.95
C LYS A 25 -6.43 -8.03 3.98
N ARG A 26 -6.70 -8.63 2.82
CA ARG A 26 -7.16 -10.03 2.71
C ARG A 26 -5.99 -11.00 2.83
N ARG A 27 -4.84 -10.66 2.26
CA ARG A 27 -3.59 -11.45 2.25
C ARG A 27 -2.57 -10.90 3.26
N LYS A 28 -2.97 -10.65 4.52
CA LYS A 28 -2.08 -10.07 5.55
C LYS A 28 -0.80 -10.88 5.80
N ALA A 29 -0.85 -12.18 5.52
CA ALA A 29 0.29 -13.08 5.66
C ALA A 29 1.38 -12.86 4.58
N THR A 30 1.03 -12.30 3.41
CA THR A 30 1.96 -12.14 2.29
C THR A 30 2.03 -10.72 1.77
N ALA A 31 1.26 -9.78 2.32
CA ALA A 31 1.20 -8.42 1.84
C ALA A 31 1.12 -7.40 2.99
N VAL A 32 1.74 -6.25 2.74
CA VAL A 32 1.86 -5.12 3.67
C VAL A 32 1.09 -3.93 3.11
N VAL A 33 0.51 -3.09 3.98
CA VAL A 33 -0.11 -1.83 3.57
C VAL A 33 0.83 -0.69 3.89
N GLU A 34 1.29 0.00 2.86
CA GLU A 34 2.18 1.15 2.97
C GLU A 34 1.42 2.45 2.67
N THR A 35 1.86 3.55 3.30
CA THR A 35 1.29 4.89 3.05
C THR A 35 2.30 5.70 2.26
N ILE A 36 2.00 5.96 0.99
CA ILE A 36 2.84 6.74 0.09
C ILE A 36 2.39 8.20 0.16
N LYS A 37 3.32 9.11 0.50
CA LYS A 37 3.12 10.55 0.34
C LYS A 37 3.30 10.91 -1.13
N LYS A 38 2.30 11.53 -1.75
CA LYS A 38 2.43 12.09 -3.10
C LYS A 38 2.96 13.52 -2.95
N LYS A 39 4.25 13.70 -3.26
CA LYS A 39 4.91 15.00 -3.32
C LYS A 39 4.48 15.77 -4.57
#